data_AF-A0A6P0UF22-F1
#
_entry.id   AF-A0A6P0UF22-F1
#
_cell.length_a   1.000
_cell.length_b   1.000
_cell.length_c   1.000
_cell.angle_alpha   90.00
_cell.angle_beta   90.00
_cell.angle_gamma   90.00
#
_symmetry.space_group_name_H-M   'P 1'
#
loop_
_entity.id
_entity.type
_entity.pdbx_description
1 polymer ?
#
loop_
_entity_poly.entity_id
_entity_poly.type
_entity_poly.pdbx_seq_one_letter_code
_entity_poly.pdbx_strand_id
1 'polypeptide(L)'
;MAVIGKVEYFKGIDHIPYEGNGSDNPLAYKYYDADQKVAGKSMKDHFRFAVAYWHSFCGQGTDPFGGATQNYPWDQLADPLEAARAKADAAFEFITKMGFAYFCFHDFDLIQEGNSLKESESRLRQIGEYISEKQRESGVGVLWGTANLFSHPRYMNGASTNPDFRVVARAGAQVKLALDITIALKGENYVFWGGREGYMSLLNTDMKREIDHMGQFLVMARDYGRKNGFKGQFFVEPKPMEPMKHQYDFDASTVIGFLKEYGLQDDFKINLEFNHATLANHTMQHEMAVAASHNMLGSLDANRGDYQNGWDTDQFPNNLYEVTEAMLVFLQAGGLQGGGINFDAKIRRNSTDPADLFYAHIGGADIFARALLTADRILKESPYEALRKDRYASFDTGKGKAFEAGGLSFTDLYELALEYGEVPPKSGKQELLENIINQYL
;
A
#
# COMPACT_ATOMS: atom_id res chain seq x y z
N MET A 1 -2.80 -26.57 1.67
CA MET A 1 -3.82 -27.06 0.71
C MET A 1 -4.82 -25.93 0.50
N ALA A 2 -5.31 -25.75 -0.74
CA ALA A 2 -6.27 -24.69 -1.04
C ALA A 2 -7.58 -24.91 -0.26
N VAL A 3 -8.13 -23.83 0.30
CA VAL A 3 -9.43 -23.88 0.97
C VAL A 3 -10.50 -23.62 -0.08
N ILE A 4 -11.13 -24.70 -0.53
CA ILE A 4 -12.24 -24.63 -1.47
C ILE A 4 -13.54 -24.63 -0.67
N GLY A 5 -14.44 -23.70 -0.99
CA GLY A 5 -15.77 -23.63 -0.39
C GLY A 5 -16.70 -24.76 -0.86
N LYS A 6 -18.02 -24.54 -0.80
CA LYS A 6 -18.99 -25.50 -1.36
C LYS A 6 -18.92 -25.58 -2.89
N VAL A 7 -18.39 -24.53 -3.51
CA VAL A 7 -18.24 -24.36 -4.95
C VAL A 7 -16.78 -24.05 -5.22
N GLU A 8 -16.21 -24.71 -6.23
CA GLU A 8 -14.92 -24.34 -6.79
C GLU A 8 -15.12 -23.30 -7.90
N TYR A 9 -14.56 -22.11 -7.70
CA TYR A 9 -14.69 -20.98 -8.62
C TYR A 9 -13.60 -20.96 -9.69
N PHE A 10 -12.37 -21.39 -9.37
CA PHE A 10 -11.22 -21.35 -10.26
C PHE A 10 -10.82 -22.75 -10.72
N LYS A 11 -11.72 -23.38 -11.49
CA LYS A 11 -11.58 -24.76 -11.97
C LYS A 11 -10.37 -24.92 -12.88
N GLY A 12 -9.63 -26.01 -12.68
CA GLY A 12 -8.45 -26.34 -13.49
C GLY A 12 -7.19 -25.54 -13.14
N ILE A 13 -7.25 -24.72 -12.08
CA ILE A 13 -6.09 -24.05 -11.51
C ILE A 13 -5.91 -24.58 -10.09
N ASP A 14 -4.81 -25.26 -9.84
CA ASP A 14 -4.44 -25.77 -8.52
C ASP A 14 -3.63 -24.73 -7.73
N HIS A 15 -2.93 -25.16 -6.69
CA HIS A 15 -1.95 -24.34 -6.01
C HIS A 15 -0.81 -23.95 -6.96
N ILE A 16 -0.42 -22.67 -6.96
CA ILE A 16 0.64 -22.14 -7.82
C ILE A 16 2.02 -22.54 -7.25
N PRO A 17 2.78 -23.41 -7.94
CA PRO A 17 4.09 -23.84 -7.45
C PRO A 17 5.19 -22.84 -7.81
N TYR A 18 6.33 -22.94 -7.13
CA TYR A 18 7.59 -22.38 -7.61
C TYR A 18 8.29 -23.40 -8.54
N GLU A 19 8.64 -22.99 -9.75
CA GLU A 19 9.32 -23.84 -10.74
C GLU A 19 10.69 -23.28 -11.21
N GLY A 20 11.05 -22.08 -10.74
CA GLY A 20 12.31 -21.43 -11.08
C GLY A 20 12.33 -20.73 -12.44
N ASN A 21 13.37 -19.93 -12.67
CA ASN A 21 13.45 -18.99 -13.80
C ASN A 21 13.60 -19.63 -15.19
N GLY A 22 13.78 -20.95 -15.27
CA GLY A 22 13.76 -21.71 -16.52
C GLY A 22 12.37 -22.18 -16.96
N SER A 23 11.35 -22.02 -16.12
CA SER A 23 9.97 -22.45 -16.42
C SER A 23 9.25 -21.47 -17.35
N ASP A 24 8.51 -22.03 -18.32
CA ASP A 24 7.56 -21.33 -19.19
C ASP A 24 6.09 -21.53 -18.79
N ASN A 25 5.81 -22.27 -17.70
CA ASN A 25 4.46 -22.54 -17.21
C ASN A 25 3.81 -21.23 -16.69
N PRO A 26 2.75 -20.69 -17.30
CA PRO A 26 2.17 -19.41 -16.89
C PRO A 26 1.50 -19.45 -15.51
N LEU A 27 1.24 -20.64 -14.95
CA LEU A 27 0.64 -20.86 -13.64
C LEU A 27 1.66 -21.36 -12.61
N ALA A 28 2.89 -20.82 -12.66
CA ALA A 28 3.95 -21.07 -11.69
C ALA A 28 4.78 -19.81 -11.43
N TYR A 29 5.32 -19.69 -10.22
CA TYR A 29 6.31 -18.67 -9.88
C TYR A 29 7.69 -19.04 -10.43
N LYS A 30 8.39 -18.05 -10.99
CA LYS A 30 9.74 -18.19 -11.54
C LYS A 30 10.79 -17.67 -10.57
N TYR A 31 10.41 -16.72 -9.71
CA TYR A 31 11.30 -16.07 -8.76
C TYR A 31 10.77 -16.10 -7.34
N TYR A 32 9.45 -16.09 -7.13
CA TYR A 32 8.88 -16.17 -5.80
C TYR A 32 8.94 -17.59 -5.24
N ASP A 33 9.98 -17.87 -4.47
CA ASP A 33 10.07 -19.00 -3.55
C ASP A 33 9.82 -18.49 -2.12
N ALA A 34 8.66 -18.85 -1.57
CA ALA A 34 8.18 -18.37 -0.27
C ALA A 34 9.19 -18.61 0.87
N ASP A 35 9.92 -19.74 0.85
CA ASP A 35 10.81 -20.17 1.92
C ASP A 35 12.27 -19.72 1.69
N GLN A 36 12.62 -19.28 0.47
CA GLN A 36 13.96 -18.79 0.16
C GLN A 36 14.32 -17.61 1.07
N LYS A 37 15.47 -17.74 1.76
CA LYS A 37 16.01 -16.68 2.62
C LYS A 37 16.82 -15.67 1.81
N VAL A 38 16.46 -14.40 1.93
CA VAL A 38 17.16 -13.24 1.36
C VAL A 38 17.40 -12.24 2.48
N ALA A 39 18.60 -11.67 2.60
CA ALA A 39 18.95 -10.77 3.72
C ALA A 39 18.53 -11.29 5.13
N GLY A 40 18.58 -12.61 5.35
CA GLY A 40 18.25 -13.23 6.65
C GLY A 40 16.76 -13.53 6.91
N LYS A 41 15.85 -13.22 5.99
CA LYS A 41 14.40 -13.41 6.14
C LYS A 41 13.79 -14.09 4.91
N SER A 42 12.75 -14.89 5.08
CA SER A 42 12.09 -15.58 3.94
C SER A 42 11.36 -14.57 3.07
N MET A 43 11.24 -14.84 1.76
CA MET A 43 10.45 -13.97 0.88
C MET A 43 9.01 -13.79 1.38
N LYS A 44 8.38 -14.86 1.87
CA LYS A 44 7.06 -14.78 2.51
C LYS A 44 7.00 -13.78 3.65
N ASP A 45 8.01 -13.76 4.51
CA ASP A 45 8.02 -12.87 5.67
C ASP A 45 8.44 -11.44 5.29
N HIS A 46 9.27 -11.27 4.25
CA HIS A 46 9.60 -9.97 3.68
C HIS A 46 8.37 -9.29 3.13
N PHE A 47 7.68 -9.98 2.22
CA PHE A 47 6.61 -9.39 1.43
C PHE A 47 5.27 -9.42 2.14
N ARG A 48 4.97 -10.51 2.85
CA ARG A 48 3.66 -10.73 3.48
C ARG A 48 2.52 -10.39 2.52
N PHE A 49 2.61 -10.93 1.30
CA PHE A 49 1.73 -10.55 0.19
C PHE A 49 0.25 -10.64 0.59
N ALA A 50 -0.49 -9.60 0.20
CA ALA A 50 -1.92 -9.48 0.41
C ALA A 50 -2.66 -9.25 -0.92
N VAL A 51 -3.89 -9.75 -0.98
CA VAL A 51 -4.82 -9.52 -2.10
C VAL A 51 -5.78 -8.39 -1.75
N ALA A 52 -5.90 -7.40 -2.63
CA ALA A 52 -6.92 -6.37 -2.54
C ALA A 52 -8.30 -6.94 -2.88
N TYR A 53 -9.20 -6.97 -1.90
CA TYR A 53 -10.51 -7.59 -2.06
C TYR A 53 -11.38 -6.83 -3.07
N TRP A 54 -11.31 -5.49 -3.08
CA TRP A 54 -12.08 -4.63 -4.00
C TRP A 54 -11.73 -4.92 -5.46
N HIS A 55 -10.46 -4.93 -5.83
CA HIS A 55 -10.07 -5.16 -7.23
C HIS A 55 -10.25 -6.60 -7.68
N SER A 56 -9.98 -7.57 -6.80
CA SER A 56 -9.98 -8.98 -7.18
C SER A 56 -11.39 -9.59 -7.21
N PHE A 57 -12.32 -9.11 -6.37
CA PHE A 57 -13.61 -9.78 -6.18
C PHE A 57 -14.82 -8.86 -6.26
N CYS A 58 -14.64 -7.54 -6.32
CA CYS A 58 -15.74 -6.57 -6.43
C CYS A 58 -15.71 -5.79 -7.76
N GLY A 59 -14.53 -5.49 -8.30
CA GLY A 59 -14.36 -4.65 -9.48
C GLY A 59 -14.90 -5.32 -10.74
N GLN A 60 -15.92 -4.71 -11.36
CA GLN A 60 -16.62 -5.28 -12.51
C GLN A 60 -16.08 -4.83 -13.88
N GLY A 61 -14.94 -4.12 -13.91
CA GLY A 61 -14.35 -3.60 -15.16
C GLY A 61 -15.09 -2.40 -15.76
N THR A 62 -15.92 -1.69 -14.98
CA THR A 62 -16.51 -0.42 -15.39
C THR A 62 -15.46 0.68 -15.49
N ASP A 63 -15.65 1.62 -16.42
CA ASP A 63 -14.86 2.84 -16.53
C ASP A 63 -15.78 4.04 -16.86
N PRO A 64 -15.28 5.29 -16.90
CA PRO A 64 -16.13 6.46 -17.18
C PRO A 64 -16.85 6.45 -18.54
N PHE A 65 -16.50 5.54 -19.44
CA PHE A 65 -16.96 5.48 -20.82
C PHE A 65 -17.68 4.16 -21.19
N GLY A 66 -17.81 3.22 -20.26
CA GLY A 66 -18.38 1.90 -20.54
C GLY A 66 -18.87 1.12 -19.32
N GLY A 67 -19.85 0.26 -19.56
CA GLY A 67 -20.40 -0.65 -18.55
C GLY A 67 -19.46 -1.80 -18.18
N ALA A 68 -19.92 -2.62 -17.23
CA ALA A 68 -19.20 -3.77 -16.70
C ALA A 68 -18.82 -4.80 -17.78
N THR A 69 -17.67 -5.44 -17.59
CA THR A 69 -17.16 -6.54 -18.44
C THR A 69 -16.95 -7.82 -17.66
N GLN A 70 -16.77 -7.74 -16.34
CA GLN A 70 -16.66 -8.91 -15.46
C GLN A 70 -18.03 -9.31 -14.94
N ASN A 71 -18.32 -10.60 -14.99
CA ASN A 71 -19.58 -11.17 -14.51
C ASN A 71 -19.28 -12.25 -13.47
N TYR A 72 -19.22 -11.85 -12.20
CA TYR A 72 -18.87 -12.78 -11.14
C TYR A 72 -20.05 -13.68 -10.73
N PRO A 73 -19.84 -15.00 -10.54
CA PRO A 73 -20.91 -15.90 -10.13
C PRO A 73 -21.52 -15.56 -8.76
N TRP A 74 -20.72 -15.03 -7.82
CA TRP A 74 -21.19 -14.66 -6.48
C TRP A 74 -22.09 -13.43 -6.48
N ASP A 75 -21.97 -12.54 -7.47
CA ASP A 75 -22.82 -11.34 -7.60
C ASP A 75 -24.23 -11.64 -8.13
N GLN A 76 -24.50 -12.88 -8.56
CA GLN A 76 -25.82 -13.29 -9.09
C GLN A 76 -26.82 -13.68 -7.99
N LEU A 77 -26.37 -13.80 -6.74
CA LEU A 77 -27.20 -14.17 -5.61
C LEU A 77 -27.97 -12.95 -5.08
N ALA A 78 -29.29 -13.12 -4.87
CA ALA A 78 -30.16 -12.03 -4.46
C ALA A 78 -30.04 -11.67 -2.97
N ASP A 79 -29.74 -12.64 -2.10
CA ASP A 79 -29.51 -12.38 -0.68
C ASP A 79 -28.09 -11.82 -0.47
N PRO A 80 -27.93 -10.63 0.13
CA PRO A 80 -26.62 -10.02 0.30
C PRO A 80 -25.63 -10.83 1.15
N LEU A 81 -26.12 -11.62 2.11
CA LEU A 81 -25.26 -12.43 2.96
C LEU A 81 -24.83 -13.71 2.25
N GLU A 82 -25.70 -14.34 1.47
CA GLU A 82 -25.34 -15.47 0.61
C GLU A 82 -24.33 -15.04 -0.47
N ALA A 83 -24.54 -13.90 -1.13
CA ALA A 83 -23.60 -13.31 -2.08
C ALA A 83 -22.23 -13.04 -1.43
N ALA A 84 -22.22 -12.42 -0.24
CA ALA A 84 -20.99 -12.14 0.50
C ALA A 84 -20.24 -13.42 0.90
N ARG A 85 -20.94 -14.47 1.33
CA ARG A 85 -20.35 -15.78 1.67
C ARG A 85 -19.75 -16.47 0.43
N ALA A 86 -20.46 -16.44 -0.69
CA ALA A 86 -19.97 -16.96 -1.97
C ALA A 86 -18.71 -16.22 -2.44
N LYS A 87 -18.68 -14.89 -2.29
CA LYS A 87 -17.50 -14.08 -2.59
C LYS A 87 -16.32 -14.40 -1.67
N ALA A 88 -16.58 -14.58 -0.37
CA ALA A 88 -15.55 -15.01 0.58
C ALA A 88 -15.01 -16.41 0.26
N ASP A 89 -15.86 -17.35 -0.16
CA ASP A 89 -15.43 -18.68 -0.63
C ASP A 89 -14.47 -18.56 -1.82
N ALA A 90 -14.82 -17.77 -2.84
CA ALA A 90 -13.96 -17.52 -3.99
C ALA A 90 -12.65 -16.82 -3.59
N ALA A 91 -12.72 -15.82 -2.71
CA ALA A 91 -11.54 -15.08 -2.26
C ALA A 91 -10.54 -16.00 -1.55
N PHE A 92 -11.00 -16.80 -0.59
CA PHE A 92 -10.11 -17.71 0.14
C PHE A 92 -9.59 -18.86 -0.73
N GLU A 93 -10.37 -19.34 -1.70
CA GLU A 93 -9.89 -20.28 -2.71
C GLU A 93 -8.72 -19.65 -3.49
N PHE A 94 -8.90 -18.45 -4.04
CA PHE A 94 -7.86 -17.74 -4.78
C PHE A 94 -6.60 -17.52 -3.95
N ILE A 95 -6.73 -16.90 -2.76
CA ILE A 95 -5.60 -16.52 -1.90
C ILE A 95 -4.78 -17.76 -1.51
N THR A 96 -5.45 -18.87 -1.17
CA THR A 96 -4.77 -20.11 -0.79
C THR A 96 -4.18 -20.86 -1.98
N LYS A 97 -4.77 -20.78 -3.18
CA LYS A 97 -4.16 -21.26 -4.43
C LYS A 97 -2.89 -20.47 -4.76
N MET A 98 -2.89 -19.14 -4.58
CA MET A 98 -1.68 -18.31 -4.70
C MET A 98 -0.62 -18.59 -3.62
N GLY A 99 -1.01 -19.17 -2.47
CA GLY A 99 -0.09 -19.35 -1.34
C GLY A 99 0.21 -18.06 -0.58
N PHE A 100 -0.60 -17.02 -0.77
CA PHE A 100 -0.49 -15.76 -0.02
C PHE A 100 -1.07 -15.91 1.40
N ALA A 101 -0.59 -15.07 2.31
CA ALA A 101 -0.93 -15.16 3.73
C ALA A 101 -1.98 -14.14 4.16
N TYR A 102 -2.28 -13.14 3.33
CA TYR A 102 -3.10 -12.00 3.74
C TYR A 102 -4.08 -11.52 2.66
N PHE A 103 -5.05 -10.73 3.09
CA PHE A 103 -5.88 -9.88 2.24
C PHE A 103 -6.19 -8.55 2.93
N CYS A 104 -6.64 -7.59 2.14
CA CYS A 104 -7.05 -6.26 2.57
C CYS A 104 -8.49 -5.99 2.12
N PHE A 105 -9.27 -5.23 2.88
CA PHE A 105 -10.67 -4.93 2.52
C PHE A 105 -11.13 -3.53 2.95
N HIS A 106 -12.04 -2.92 2.17
CA HIS A 106 -12.99 -1.96 2.72
C HIS A 106 -14.17 -2.70 3.33
N ASP A 107 -14.76 -2.13 4.37
CA ASP A 107 -15.96 -2.63 5.03
C ASP A 107 -17.03 -3.19 4.07
N PHE A 108 -17.50 -2.38 3.11
CA PHE A 108 -18.55 -2.79 2.19
C PHE A 108 -18.08 -3.57 0.95
N ASP A 109 -16.78 -3.85 0.84
CA ASP A 109 -16.31 -4.88 -0.09
C ASP A 109 -16.72 -6.27 0.41
N LEU A 110 -16.74 -6.47 1.73
CA LEU A 110 -17.08 -7.75 2.34
C LEU A 110 -18.56 -8.06 2.18
N ILE A 111 -19.43 -7.05 2.31
CA ILE A 111 -20.88 -7.20 2.24
C ILE A 111 -21.55 -5.90 1.82
N GLN A 112 -22.68 -6.00 1.11
CA GLN A 112 -23.44 -4.83 0.69
C GLN A 112 -23.93 -3.97 1.88
N GLU A 113 -23.74 -2.65 1.79
CA GLU A 113 -24.28 -1.68 2.76
C GLU A 113 -25.80 -1.88 2.94
N GLY A 114 -26.27 -1.84 4.19
CA GLY A 114 -27.69 -1.93 4.53
C GLY A 114 -28.43 -0.61 4.32
N ASN A 115 -29.76 -0.65 4.40
CA ASN A 115 -30.60 0.55 4.27
C ASN A 115 -30.54 1.48 5.51
N SER A 116 -29.89 1.01 6.59
CA SER A 116 -29.66 1.78 7.81
C SER A 116 -28.32 1.41 8.44
N LEU A 117 -27.79 2.27 9.31
CA LEU A 117 -26.55 1.99 10.05
C LEU A 117 -26.63 0.66 10.84
N LYS A 118 -27.77 0.41 11.49
CA LYS A 118 -27.99 -0.81 12.29
C LYS A 118 -28.00 -2.06 11.42
N GLU A 119 -28.55 -1.96 10.22
CA GLU A 119 -28.54 -3.07 9.26
C GLU A 119 -27.11 -3.33 8.76
N SER A 120 -26.36 -2.28 8.41
CA SER A 120 -24.94 -2.40 8.03
C SER A 120 -24.10 -3.03 9.14
N GLU A 121 -24.28 -2.60 10.39
CA GLU A 121 -23.60 -3.18 11.56
C GLU A 121 -23.93 -4.68 11.73
N SER A 122 -25.21 -5.05 11.60
CA SER A 122 -25.63 -6.45 11.67
C SER A 122 -25.06 -7.30 10.53
N ARG A 123 -25.00 -6.76 9.31
CA ARG A 123 -24.42 -7.44 8.13
C ARG A 123 -22.92 -7.63 8.28
N LEU A 124 -22.19 -6.58 8.66
CA LEU A 124 -20.73 -6.63 8.90
C LEU A 124 -20.37 -7.65 9.98
N ARG A 125 -21.14 -7.71 11.08
CA ARG A 125 -20.94 -8.74 12.11
C ARG A 125 -21.09 -10.16 11.53
N GLN A 126 -22.16 -10.42 10.79
CA GLN A 126 -22.45 -11.75 10.23
C GLN A 126 -21.42 -12.20 9.19
N ILE A 127 -20.96 -11.29 8.31
CA ILE A 127 -19.91 -11.65 7.35
C ILE A 127 -18.55 -11.79 8.04
N GLY A 128 -18.26 -10.97 9.06
CA GLY A 128 -17.05 -11.09 9.87
C GLY A 128 -16.97 -12.43 10.60
N GLU A 129 -18.08 -12.94 11.13
CA GLU A 129 -18.16 -14.29 11.70
C GLU A 129 -17.74 -15.35 10.67
N TYR A 130 -18.29 -15.29 9.45
CA TYR A 130 -17.98 -16.24 8.37
C TYR A 130 -16.52 -16.16 7.92
N ILE A 131 -16.00 -14.96 7.70
CA ILE A 131 -14.59 -14.74 7.34
C ILE A 131 -13.68 -15.26 8.44
N SER A 132 -14.03 -15.09 9.72
CA SER A 132 -13.26 -15.66 10.82
C SER A 132 -13.20 -17.19 10.76
N GLU A 133 -14.25 -17.87 10.29
CA GLU A 133 -14.20 -19.33 10.06
C GLU A 133 -13.20 -19.65 8.95
N LYS A 134 -13.24 -18.92 7.84
CA LYS A 134 -12.30 -19.07 6.73
C LYS A 134 -10.85 -18.79 7.13
N GLN A 135 -10.60 -17.81 7.99
CA GLN A 135 -9.26 -17.57 8.54
C GLN A 135 -8.77 -18.76 9.37
N ARG A 136 -9.64 -19.42 10.15
CA ARG A 136 -9.28 -20.62 10.92
C ARG A 136 -9.01 -21.83 10.03
N GLU A 137 -9.76 -21.98 8.95
CA GLU A 137 -9.58 -23.08 7.99
C GLU A 137 -8.30 -22.94 7.15
N SER A 138 -8.00 -21.72 6.72
CA SER A 138 -6.92 -21.44 5.75
C SER A 138 -5.60 -20.96 6.38
N GLY A 139 -5.66 -20.35 7.56
CA GLY A 139 -4.54 -19.60 8.14
C GLY A 139 -4.30 -18.22 7.50
N VAL A 140 -5.11 -17.79 6.53
CA VAL A 140 -5.02 -16.45 5.92
C VAL A 140 -5.45 -15.39 6.93
N GLY A 141 -4.64 -14.35 7.10
CA GLY A 141 -4.89 -13.21 7.98
C GLY A 141 -5.45 -11.98 7.25
N VAL A 142 -5.82 -10.97 8.02
CA VAL A 142 -6.13 -9.63 7.50
C VAL A 142 -4.89 -8.77 7.68
N LEU A 143 -4.31 -8.26 6.59
CA LEU A 143 -3.18 -7.34 6.69
C LEU A 143 -3.68 -5.99 7.22
N TRP A 144 -4.79 -5.52 6.65
CA TRP A 144 -5.53 -4.37 7.15
C TRP A 144 -6.98 -4.33 6.67
N GLY A 145 -7.81 -3.63 7.44
CA GLY A 145 -9.13 -3.17 7.00
C GLY A 145 -9.18 -1.65 6.86
N THR A 146 -10.20 -1.16 6.19
CA THR A 146 -10.48 0.27 6.01
C THR A 146 -11.97 0.52 5.80
N ALA A 147 -12.40 1.78 5.79
CA ALA A 147 -13.77 2.18 5.49
C ALA A 147 -13.85 2.85 4.11
N ASN A 148 -14.77 2.40 3.25
CA ASN A 148 -15.03 3.11 1.99
C ASN A 148 -15.86 4.38 2.27
N LEU A 149 -15.17 5.49 2.51
CA LEU A 149 -15.75 6.80 2.78
C LEU A 149 -15.83 7.69 1.52
N PHE A 150 -15.87 7.10 0.33
CA PHE A 150 -15.70 7.87 -0.91
C PHE A 150 -16.63 7.48 -2.07
N SER A 151 -17.17 6.26 -2.09
CA SER A 151 -18.06 5.80 -3.16
C SER A 151 -19.50 6.30 -3.02
N HIS A 152 -20.06 6.30 -1.80
CA HIS A 152 -21.46 6.67 -1.60
C HIS A 152 -21.69 8.19 -1.84
N PRO A 153 -22.77 8.63 -2.52
CA PRO A 153 -23.02 10.05 -2.84
C PRO A 153 -22.97 11.02 -1.65
N ARG A 154 -23.28 10.52 -0.45
CA ARG A 154 -23.20 11.28 0.82
C ARG A 154 -21.80 11.88 1.07
N TYR A 155 -20.75 11.29 0.54
CA TYR A 155 -19.36 11.71 0.72
C TYR A 155 -18.83 12.59 -0.43
N MET A 156 -19.69 13.02 -1.37
CA MET A 156 -19.27 13.80 -2.54
C MET A 156 -18.53 15.11 -2.21
N ASN A 157 -18.67 15.63 -0.99
CA ASN A 157 -18.02 16.85 -0.49
C ASN A 157 -17.03 16.56 0.65
N GLY A 158 -16.51 15.34 0.76
CA GLY A 158 -15.62 14.92 1.85
C GLY A 158 -16.30 13.99 2.86
N ALA A 159 -15.50 13.41 3.75
CA ALA A 159 -15.97 12.55 4.82
C ALA A 159 -15.68 13.20 6.17
N SER A 160 -14.45 13.15 6.66
CA SER A 160 -14.01 13.92 7.83
C SER A 160 -13.80 15.40 7.49
N THR A 161 -13.48 15.71 6.23
CA THR A 161 -13.33 17.09 5.74
C THR A 161 -14.65 17.70 5.26
N ASN A 162 -15.79 17.00 5.43
CA ASN A 162 -17.05 17.50 4.91
C ASN A 162 -17.49 18.81 5.60
N PRO A 163 -17.98 19.82 4.85
CA PRO A 163 -18.51 21.05 5.44
C PRO A 163 -19.79 20.83 6.25
N ASP A 164 -20.47 19.70 6.09
CA ASP A 164 -21.63 19.28 6.89
C ASP A 164 -21.22 18.26 7.97
N PHE A 165 -21.28 18.68 9.23
CA PHE A 165 -20.97 17.83 10.38
C PHE A 165 -21.80 16.54 10.46
N ARG A 166 -23.01 16.50 9.89
CA ARG A 166 -23.82 15.27 9.84
C ARG A 166 -23.14 14.19 9.00
N VAL A 167 -22.41 14.57 7.96
CA VAL A 167 -21.62 13.65 7.13
C VAL A 167 -20.39 13.18 7.89
N VAL A 168 -19.69 14.08 8.61
CA VAL A 168 -18.57 13.72 9.50
C VAL A 168 -19.01 12.68 10.53
N ALA A 169 -20.17 12.88 11.17
CA ALA A 169 -20.73 11.92 12.12
C ALA A 169 -21.06 10.56 11.47
N ARG A 170 -21.56 10.56 10.23
CA ARG A 170 -21.81 9.32 9.46
C ARG A 170 -20.50 8.60 9.10
N ALA A 171 -19.47 9.34 8.68
CA ALA A 171 -18.14 8.80 8.41
C ALA A 171 -17.52 8.17 9.66
N GLY A 172 -17.61 8.86 10.81
CA GLY A 172 -17.15 8.33 12.10
C GLY A 172 -17.87 7.04 12.51
N ALA A 173 -19.18 6.96 12.27
CA ALA A 173 -19.93 5.74 12.50
C ALA A 173 -19.47 4.58 11.61
N GLN A 174 -19.12 4.84 10.35
CA GLN A 174 -18.63 3.81 9.44
C GLN A 174 -17.20 3.37 9.78
N VAL A 175 -16.29 4.29 10.11
CA VAL A 175 -14.92 3.97 10.59
C VAL A 175 -14.96 3.15 11.87
N LYS A 176 -15.89 3.45 12.79
CA LYS A 176 -16.14 2.59 13.97
C LYS A 176 -16.44 1.15 13.54
N LEU A 177 -17.38 0.95 12.61
CA LEU A 177 -17.77 -0.40 12.16
C LEU A 177 -16.61 -1.12 11.45
N ALA A 178 -15.87 -0.41 10.60
CA ALA A 178 -14.70 -0.95 9.91
C ALA A 178 -13.57 -1.33 10.90
N LEU A 179 -13.31 -0.50 11.91
CA LEU A 179 -12.36 -0.84 12.99
C LEU A 179 -12.83 -2.04 13.79
N ASP A 180 -14.10 -2.11 14.17
CA ASP A 180 -14.64 -3.23 14.95
C ASP A 180 -14.49 -4.56 14.22
N ILE A 181 -14.83 -4.61 12.92
CA ILE A 181 -14.65 -5.84 12.12
C ILE A 181 -13.15 -6.14 11.91
N THR A 182 -12.30 -5.13 11.72
CA THR A 182 -10.84 -5.32 11.63
C THR A 182 -10.30 -5.94 12.92
N ILE A 183 -10.72 -5.44 14.10
CA ILE A 183 -10.34 -6.00 15.40
C ILE A 183 -10.86 -7.44 15.54
N ALA A 184 -12.12 -7.70 15.18
CA ALA A 184 -12.74 -9.02 15.27
C ALA A 184 -12.01 -10.07 14.39
N LEU A 185 -11.55 -9.64 13.21
CA LEU A 185 -10.77 -10.45 12.27
C LEU A 185 -9.26 -10.45 12.56
N LYS A 186 -8.83 -9.83 13.67
CA LYS A 186 -7.44 -9.71 14.10
C LYS A 186 -6.55 -9.07 13.02
N GLY A 187 -7.07 -8.05 12.33
CA GLY A 187 -6.31 -7.27 11.37
C GLY A 187 -5.08 -6.64 12.00
N GLU A 188 -3.94 -6.75 11.29
CA GLU A 188 -2.65 -6.30 11.81
C GLU A 188 -2.46 -4.79 11.68
N ASN A 189 -3.18 -4.14 10.77
CA ASN A 189 -3.12 -2.70 10.55
C ASN A 189 -4.51 -2.14 10.14
N TYR A 190 -4.65 -0.82 10.06
CA TYR A 190 -5.86 -0.14 9.60
C TYR A 190 -5.50 1.09 8.76
N VAL A 191 -6.09 1.22 7.57
CA VAL A 191 -5.72 2.25 6.58
C VAL A 191 -6.74 3.39 6.56
N PHE A 192 -6.25 4.61 6.30
CA PHE A 192 -7.03 5.76 5.88
C PHE A 192 -6.49 6.25 4.53
N TRP A 193 -7.26 6.01 3.47
CA TRP A 193 -7.05 6.66 2.17
C TRP A 193 -8.11 7.77 2.00
N GLY A 194 -7.64 8.99 1.83
CA GLY A 194 -8.46 10.21 1.79
C GLY A 194 -9.21 10.46 0.49
N GLY A 195 -9.85 9.46 -0.13
CA GLY A 195 -10.40 9.59 -1.49
C GLY A 195 -11.38 10.75 -1.72
N ARG A 196 -12.01 11.31 -0.68
CA ARG A 196 -12.79 12.58 -0.74
C ARG A 196 -12.26 13.68 0.17
N GLU A 197 -11.17 13.42 0.89
CA GLU A 197 -10.55 14.31 1.86
C GLU A 197 -9.62 15.28 1.14
N GLY A 198 -10.24 16.26 0.49
CA GLY A 198 -9.59 17.23 -0.38
C GLY A 198 -10.60 18.24 -0.88
N TYR A 199 -10.29 18.94 -1.97
CA TYR A 199 -11.23 19.87 -2.59
C TYR A 199 -11.33 19.73 -4.10
N MET A 200 -12.49 20.14 -4.63
CA MET A 200 -12.71 20.32 -6.07
C MET A 200 -12.41 21.76 -6.51
N SER A 201 -12.70 22.74 -5.66
CA SER A 201 -12.44 24.16 -5.89
C SER A 201 -12.00 24.82 -4.59
N LEU A 202 -10.97 25.68 -4.64
CA LEU A 202 -10.55 26.41 -3.45
C LEU A 202 -11.54 27.54 -3.10
N LEU A 203 -12.40 27.96 -4.04
CA LEU A 203 -13.33 29.08 -3.84
C LEU A 203 -14.38 28.82 -2.76
N ASN A 204 -14.71 27.56 -2.50
CA ASN A 204 -15.71 27.13 -1.51
C ASN A 204 -15.11 26.26 -0.40
N THR A 205 -13.79 26.28 -0.24
CA THR A 205 -13.06 25.40 0.69
C THR A 205 -12.32 26.23 1.72
N ASP A 206 -12.62 26.00 3.00
CA ASP A 206 -11.78 26.46 4.12
C ASP A 206 -10.77 25.36 4.45
N MET A 207 -9.67 25.33 3.70
CA MET A 207 -8.70 24.25 3.72
C MET A 207 -8.11 24.02 5.12
N LYS A 208 -7.79 25.08 5.87
CA LYS A 208 -7.22 24.94 7.21
C LYS A 208 -8.21 24.23 8.14
N ARG A 209 -9.48 24.62 8.08
CA ARG A 209 -10.53 24.05 8.92
C ARG A 209 -10.81 22.58 8.57
N GLU A 210 -10.80 22.23 7.30
CA GLU A 210 -10.97 20.85 6.85
C GLU A 210 -9.81 19.95 7.31
N ILE A 211 -8.57 20.41 7.18
CA ILE A 211 -7.38 19.67 7.65
C ILE A 211 -7.41 19.54 9.19
N ASP A 212 -7.84 20.57 9.92
CA ASP A 212 -8.03 20.51 11.39
C ASP A 212 -9.06 19.44 11.77
N HIS A 213 -10.18 19.35 11.04
CA HIS A 213 -11.20 18.33 11.27
C HIS A 213 -10.66 16.93 10.96
N MET A 214 -9.91 16.75 9.88
CA MET A 214 -9.30 15.46 9.53
C MET A 214 -8.30 15.02 10.62
N GLY A 215 -7.43 15.92 11.09
CA GLY A 215 -6.51 15.64 12.20
C GLY A 215 -7.25 15.20 13.47
N GLN A 216 -8.29 15.95 13.87
CA GLN A 216 -9.13 15.60 15.00
C GLN A 216 -9.87 14.27 14.82
N PHE A 217 -10.30 13.95 13.60
CA PHE A 217 -11.00 12.71 13.28
C PHE A 217 -10.07 11.49 13.40
N LEU A 218 -8.84 11.59 12.90
CA LEU A 218 -7.84 10.53 13.04
C LEU A 218 -7.42 10.30 14.49
N VAL A 219 -7.30 11.38 15.29
CA VAL A 219 -7.11 11.29 16.75
C VAL A 219 -8.24 10.48 17.39
N MET A 220 -9.50 10.78 17.06
CA MET A 220 -10.66 10.05 17.61
C MET A 220 -10.67 8.58 17.18
N ALA A 221 -10.35 8.28 15.92
CA ALA A 221 -10.32 6.92 15.40
C ALA A 221 -9.20 6.09 16.05
N ARG A 222 -8.01 6.68 16.22
CA ARG A 222 -6.90 6.08 16.98
C ARG A 222 -7.33 5.76 18.40
N ASP A 223 -7.83 6.75 19.13
CA ASP A 223 -8.18 6.61 20.54
C ASP A 223 -9.28 5.54 20.72
N TYR A 224 -10.27 5.51 19.82
CA TYR A 224 -11.28 4.47 19.78
C TYR A 224 -10.65 3.09 19.53
N GLY A 225 -9.83 2.94 18.51
CA GLY A 225 -9.18 1.66 18.18
C GLY A 225 -8.37 1.13 19.36
N ARG A 226 -7.50 1.97 19.94
CA ARG A 226 -6.69 1.61 21.12
C ARG A 226 -7.55 1.21 22.31
N LYS A 227 -8.60 1.99 22.62
CA LYS A 227 -9.53 1.68 23.72
C LYS A 227 -10.25 0.34 23.53
N ASN A 228 -10.52 -0.06 22.29
CA ASN A 228 -11.21 -1.31 21.95
C ASN A 228 -10.26 -2.46 21.59
N GLY A 229 -8.97 -2.33 21.91
CA GLY A 229 -8.00 -3.43 21.83
C GLY A 229 -7.29 -3.58 20.48
N PHE A 230 -7.41 -2.60 19.57
CA PHE A 230 -6.60 -2.57 18.36
C PHE A 230 -5.13 -2.26 18.69
N LYS A 231 -4.26 -3.24 18.43
CA LYS A 231 -2.81 -3.16 18.68
C LYS A 231 -1.98 -2.93 17.42
N GLY A 232 -2.64 -2.95 16.26
CA GLY A 232 -2.02 -2.76 14.96
C GLY A 232 -1.56 -1.33 14.71
N GLN A 233 -0.88 -1.11 13.59
CA GLN A 233 -0.52 0.23 13.14
C GLN A 233 -1.68 0.88 12.40
N PHE A 234 -1.77 2.20 12.48
CA PHE A 234 -2.61 2.97 11.59
C PHE A 234 -1.78 3.47 10.41
N PHE A 235 -2.35 3.49 9.21
CA PHE A 235 -1.69 4.01 8.02
C PHE A 235 -2.49 5.16 7.42
N VAL A 236 -1.78 6.20 6.96
CA VAL A 236 -2.30 7.14 5.96
C VAL A 236 -1.71 6.74 4.61
N GLU A 237 -2.55 6.73 3.59
CA GLU A 237 -2.17 6.36 2.23
C GLU A 237 -2.16 7.60 1.33
N PRO A 238 -0.99 8.14 0.97
CA PRO A 238 -0.91 9.38 0.23
C PRO A 238 -1.38 9.21 -1.21
N LYS A 239 -2.07 10.22 -1.73
CA LYS A 239 -2.41 10.40 -3.14
C LYS A 239 -2.56 11.89 -3.43
N PRO A 240 -2.07 12.41 -4.57
CA PRO A 240 -2.11 13.84 -4.84
C PRO A 240 -3.49 14.39 -5.26
N MET A 241 -4.29 13.55 -5.92
CA MET A 241 -5.55 13.90 -6.57
C MET A 241 -6.30 12.62 -6.99
N GLU A 242 -7.43 12.79 -7.66
CA GLU A 242 -8.30 11.72 -8.17
C GLU A 242 -8.95 10.86 -7.06
N PRO A 243 -10.25 11.08 -6.79
CA PRO A 243 -11.20 11.89 -7.57
C PRO A 243 -11.18 13.39 -7.23
N MET A 244 -10.45 13.81 -6.21
CA MET A 244 -10.36 15.22 -5.82
C MET A 244 -9.44 16.01 -6.77
N LYS A 245 -9.66 17.33 -6.91
CA LYS A 245 -8.75 18.21 -7.68
C LYS A 245 -7.40 18.37 -6.98
N HIS A 246 -7.44 18.32 -5.65
CA HIS A 246 -6.30 18.27 -4.75
C HIS A 246 -6.75 17.46 -3.54
N GLN A 247 -6.01 16.41 -3.21
CA GLN A 247 -6.22 15.62 -2.01
C GLN A 247 -5.18 16.03 -0.95
N TYR A 248 -5.57 16.08 0.33
CA TYR A 248 -4.76 16.73 1.37
C TYR A 248 -3.52 15.93 1.76
N ASP A 249 -3.64 14.60 1.81
CA ASP A 249 -2.57 13.63 1.98
C ASP A 249 -1.78 13.42 0.67
N PHE A 250 -1.17 14.50 0.17
CA PHE A 250 -0.66 14.58 -1.21
C PHE A 250 0.49 13.60 -1.53
N ASP A 251 1.50 13.51 -0.65
CA ASP A 251 2.68 12.66 -0.76
C ASP A 251 3.23 12.32 0.64
N ALA A 252 4.26 11.47 0.72
CA ALA A 252 4.86 11.04 1.98
C ALA A 252 5.31 12.22 2.85
N SER A 253 5.95 13.22 2.26
CA SER A 253 6.44 14.40 3.00
C SER A 253 5.29 15.22 3.60
N THR A 254 4.23 15.43 2.83
CA THR A 254 3.02 16.15 3.24
C THR A 254 2.33 15.41 4.39
N VAL A 255 2.19 14.09 4.27
CA VAL A 255 1.60 13.24 5.32
C VAL A 255 2.46 13.27 6.58
N ILE A 256 3.79 13.17 6.48
CA ILE A 256 4.68 13.27 7.65
C ILE A 256 4.51 14.61 8.37
N GLY A 257 4.43 15.71 7.63
CA GLY A 257 4.20 17.04 8.18
C GLY A 257 2.86 17.13 8.91
N PHE A 258 1.79 16.65 8.28
CA PHE A 258 0.45 16.56 8.86
C PHE A 258 0.43 15.71 10.14
N LEU A 259 0.99 14.50 10.11
CA LEU A 259 1.01 13.61 11.27
C LEU A 259 1.75 14.23 12.46
N LYS A 260 2.85 14.96 12.23
CA LYS A 260 3.59 15.68 13.29
C LYS A 260 2.79 16.84 13.86
N GLU A 261 2.14 17.64 13.02
CA GLU A 261 1.32 18.78 13.44
C GLU A 261 0.22 18.36 14.41
N TYR A 262 -0.43 17.22 14.17
CA TYR A 262 -1.52 16.71 15.01
C TYR A 262 -1.10 15.67 16.06
N GLY A 263 0.21 15.44 16.26
CA GLY A 263 0.70 14.51 17.28
C GLY A 263 0.30 13.04 17.04
N LEU A 264 0.29 12.61 15.77
CA LEU A 264 -0.10 11.28 15.32
C LEU A 264 1.10 10.41 14.90
N GLN A 265 2.31 10.97 14.85
CA GLN A 265 3.53 10.31 14.32
C GLN A 265 3.92 8.99 15.00
N ASP A 266 3.49 8.79 16.25
CA ASP A 266 3.86 7.63 17.06
C ASP A 266 2.89 6.44 16.87
N ASP A 267 1.70 6.69 16.34
CA ASP A 267 0.66 5.67 16.09
C ASP A 267 0.43 5.39 14.60
N PHE A 268 0.85 6.32 13.74
CA PHE A 268 0.66 6.24 12.30
C PHE A 268 1.97 6.02 11.55
N LYS A 269 1.88 5.24 10.47
CA LYS A 269 2.90 5.11 9.43
C LYS A 269 2.26 5.41 8.08
N ILE A 270 3.01 5.26 7.00
CA ILE A 270 2.56 5.52 5.64
C ILE A 270 2.38 4.19 4.91
N ASN A 271 1.22 4.02 4.26
CA ASN A 271 1.01 3.02 3.21
C ASN A 271 1.32 3.68 1.88
N LEU A 272 2.39 3.27 1.19
CA LEU A 272 2.78 3.91 -0.07
C LEU A 272 2.28 3.10 -1.25
N GLU A 273 1.70 3.77 -2.24
CA GLU A 273 1.30 3.14 -3.49
C GLU A 273 2.14 3.63 -4.68
N PHE A 274 2.56 2.70 -5.54
CA PHE A 274 3.40 3.00 -6.70
C PHE A 274 2.73 3.97 -7.68
N ASN A 275 1.46 3.75 -8.04
CA ASN A 275 0.74 4.61 -8.96
C ASN A 275 0.54 6.01 -8.35
N HIS A 276 0.14 6.10 -7.08
CA HIS A 276 -0.02 7.38 -6.37
C HIS A 276 1.28 8.20 -6.32
N ALA A 277 2.43 7.56 -6.03
CA ALA A 277 3.73 8.21 -6.04
C ALA A 277 4.01 8.87 -7.41
N THR A 278 3.81 8.13 -8.50
CA THR A 278 4.04 8.66 -9.85
C THR A 278 3.04 9.74 -10.27
N LEU A 279 1.78 9.67 -9.83
CA LEU A 279 0.81 10.75 -10.03
C LEU A 279 1.23 12.03 -9.30
N ALA A 280 1.95 11.92 -8.18
CA ALA A 280 2.51 13.06 -7.45
C ALA A 280 3.79 13.61 -8.12
N ASN A 281 4.21 13.01 -9.25
CA ASN A 281 5.47 13.25 -9.94
C ASN A 281 6.72 12.82 -9.16
N HIS A 282 6.57 11.80 -8.30
CA HIS A 282 7.67 11.20 -7.54
C HIS A 282 7.92 9.77 -8.01
N THR A 283 9.15 9.28 -7.86
CA THR A 283 9.39 7.83 -7.98
C THR A 283 8.98 7.14 -6.69
N MET A 284 8.61 5.86 -6.76
CA MET A 284 8.35 5.08 -5.54
C MET A 284 9.61 4.98 -4.66
N GLN A 285 10.80 4.91 -5.27
CA GLN A 285 12.08 4.96 -4.54
C GLN A 285 12.19 6.23 -3.68
N HIS A 286 11.78 7.40 -4.22
CA HIS A 286 11.78 8.66 -3.48
C HIS A 286 10.85 8.60 -2.25
N GLU A 287 9.60 8.23 -2.47
CA GLU A 287 8.59 8.18 -1.41
C GLU A 287 8.98 7.20 -0.30
N MET A 288 9.53 6.03 -0.67
CA MET A 288 10.06 5.06 0.29
C MET A 288 11.25 5.61 1.08
N ALA A 289 12.16 6.34 0.43
CA ALA A 289 13.32 6.92 1.10
C ALA A 289 12.91 8.00 2.11
N VAL A 290 11.93 8.84 1.74
CA VAL A 290 11.32 9.83 2.63
C VAL A 290 10.68 9.14 3.84
N ALA A 291 9.77 8.19 3.61
CA ALA A 291 9.07 7.49 4.69
C ALA A 291 10.05 6.71 5.61
N ALA A 292 11.03 6.02 5.03
CA ALA A 292 12.04 5.29 5.78
C ALA A 292 12.91 6.21 6.66
N SER A 293 13.33 7.36 6.14
CA SER A 293 14.15 8.34 6.90
C SER A 293 13.45 8.91 8.13
N HIS A 294 12.11 8.81 8.17
CA HIS A 294 11.28 9.24 9.29
C HIS A 294 10.74 8.07 10.14
N ASN A 295 11.20 6.83 9.91
CA ASN A 295 10.65 5.62 10.54
C ASN A 295 9.13 5.50 10.34
N MET A 296 8.67 5.82 9.14
CA MET A 296 7.26 5.86 8.74
C MET A 296 6.94 4.98 7.53
N LEU A 297 7.90 4.18 7.04
CA LEU A 297 7.64 3.17 6.00
C LEU A 297 6.83 2.00 6.59
N GLY A 298 5.50 2.08 6.49
CA GLY A 298 4.56 1.18 7.15
C GLY A 298 4.19 -0.04 6.31
N SER A 299 3.65 0.21 5.12
CA SER A 299 3.12 -0.79 4.19
C SER A 299 3.28 -0.32 2.74
N LEU A 300 3.12 -1.21 1.77
CA LEU A 300 3.13 -0.89 0.34
C LEU A 300 1.88 -1.43 -0.37
N ASP A 301 1.35 -0.63 -1.28
CA ASP A 301 0.46 -1.06 -2.35
C ASP A 301 1.23 -1.20 -3.66
N ALA A 302 1.32 -2.44 -4.12
CA ALA A 302 2.09 -2.87 -5.27
C ALA A 302 1.26 -2.82 -6.54
N ASN A 303 1.43 -1.74 -7.28
CA ASN A 303 0.87 -1.57 -8.61
C ASN A 303 1.82 -0.73 -9.48
N ARG A 304 1.30 -0.15 -10.56
CA ARG A 304 1.96 0.87 -11.36
C ARG A 304 0.91 1.73 -12.05
N GLY A 305 1.32 2.96 -12.37
CA GLY A 305 0.64 3.83 -13.32
C GLY A 305 1.00 3.56 -14.76
N ASP A 306 0.60 4.51 -15.61
CA ASP A 306 1.07 4.61 -16.98
C ASP A 306 1.57 6.05 -17.19
N TYR A 307 2.83 6.20 -17.59
CA TYR A 307 3.48 7.50 -17.69
C TYR A 307 2.84 8.44 -18.73
N GLN A 308 2.03 7.91 -19.65
CA GLN A 308 1.31 8.68 -20.64
C GLN A 308 -0.13 8.98 -20.20
N ASN A 309 -0.58 8.43 -19.08
CA ASN A 309 -1.95 8.56 -18.57
C ASN A 309 -1.92 9.11 -17.13
N GLY A 310 -2.26 10.39 -16.98
CA GLY A 310 -2.26 11.10 -15.69
C GLY A 310 -3.45 10.76 -14.78
N TRP A 311 -3.81 9.48 -14.66
CA TRP A 311 -4.82 8.95 -13.75
C TRP A 311 -4.39 7.57 -13.24
N ASP A 312 -5.12 7.07 -12.26
CA ASP A 312 -4.84 5.81 -11.59
C ASP A 312 -5.27 4.61 -12.44
N THR A 313 -4.29 3.81 -12.86
CA THR A 313 -4.53 2.68 -13.75
C THR A 313 -4.59 1.34 -13.01
N ASP A 314 -4.06 1.30 -11.79
CA ASP A 314 -3.98 0.16 -10.86
C ASP A 314 -3.46 -1.10 -11.59
N GLN A 315 -2.43 -0.94 -12.42
CA GLN A 315 -1.82 -2.06 -13.14
C GLN A 315 -0.91 -2.84 -12.21
N PHE A 316 -0.79 -4.16 -12.38
CA PHE A 316 0.23 -4.92 -11.66
C PHE A 316 1.65 -4.42 -12.04
N PRO A 317 2.62 -4.43 -11.13
CA PRO A 317 3.98 -3.99 -11.43
C PRO A 317 4.62 -4.86 -12.53
N ASN A 318 5.36 -4.24 -13.46
CA ASN A 318 6.04 -4.96 -14.55
C ASN A 318 7.46 -4.44 -14.89
N ASN A 319 7.91 -3.33 -14.30
CA ASN A 319 9.24 -2.77 -14.54
C ASN A 319 10.22 -3.21 -13.44
N LEU A 320 11.14 -4.11 -13.78
CA LEU A 320 12.08 -4.67 -12.82
C LEU A 320 13.07 -3.63 -12.28
N TYR A 321 13.47 -2.66 -13.11
CA TYR A 321 14.45 -1.64 -12.73
C TYR A 321 13.89 -0.79 -11.58
N GLU A 322 12.67 -0.27 -11.74
CA GLU A 322 11.99 0.57 -10.74
C GLU A 322 11.71 -0.18 -9.44
N VAL A 323 11.24 -1.43 -9.52
CA VAL A 323 11.00 -2.24 -8.31
C VAL A 323 12.32 -2.59 -7.62
N THR A 324 13.42 -2.80 -8.37
CA THR A 324 14.76 -3.00 -7.79
C THR A 324 15.23 -1.77 -7.02
N GLU A 325 15.05 -0.58 -7.57
CA GLU A 325 15.39 0.67 -6.90
C GLU A 325 14.60 0.88 -5.60
N ALA A 326 13.31 0.54 -5.61
CA ALA A 326 12.48 0.50 -4.41
C ALA A 326 12.97 -0.55 -3.39
N MET A 327 13.37 -1.74 -3.85
CA MET A 327 13.88 -2.81 -2.98
C MET A 327 15.25 -2.52 -2.38
N LEU A 328 16.08 -1.66 -3.00
CA LEU A 328 17.30 -1.15 -2.37
C LEU A 328 16.95 -0.36 -1.10
N VAL A 329 15.99 0.56 -1.18
CA VAL A 329 15.51 1.33 -0.02
C VAL A 329 14.86 0.41 1.01
N PHE A 330 14.04 -0.55 0.56
CA PHE A 330 13.39 -1.54 1.42
C PHE A 330 14.40 -2.29 2.29
N LEU A 331 15.46 -2.85 1.68
CA LEU A 331 16.48 -3.61 2.39
C LEU A 331 17.30 -2.72 3.33
N GLN A 332 17.68 -1.51 2.89
CA GLN A 332 18.42 -0.55 3.71
C GLN A 332 17.61 -0.04 4.92
N ALA A 333 16.29 0.07 4.78
CA ALA A 333 15.39 0.44 5.86
C ALA A 333 15.10 -0.70 6.86
N GLY A 334 15.53 -1.94 6.55
CA GLY A 334 15.22 -3.13 7.36
C GLY A 334 13.83 -3.71 7.09
N GLY A 335 13.19 -3.35 5.98
CA GLY A 335 11.84 -3.76 5.60
C GLY A 335 10.73 -2.86 6.15
N LEU A 336 9.48 -3.35 6.06
CA LEU A 336 8.28 -2.60 6.44
C LEU A 336 8.00 -2.67 7.95
N GLN A 337 7.47 -1.58 8.50
CA GLN A 337 7.13 -1.46 9.92
C GLN A 337 5.66 -1.82 10.20
N GLY A 338 5.34 -3.11 10.11
CA GLY A 338 4.03 -3.69 10.48
C GLY A 338 3.17 -4.14 9.30
N GLY A 339 3.31 -3.50 8.14
CA GLY A 339 2.58 -3.83 6.93
C GLY A 339 3.15 -4.98 6.11
N GLY A 340 2.73 -5.00 4.85
CA GLY A 340 3.10 -5.98 3.83
C GLY A 340 2.98 -5.35 2.46
N ILE A 341 2.96 -6.19 1.44
CA ILE A 341 2.78 -5.77 0.05
C ILE A 341 1.39 -6.21 -0.40
N ASN A 342 0.45 -5.28 -0.43
CA ASN A 342 -0.89 -5.52 -0.95
C ASN A 342 -0.91 -5.25 -2.46
N PHE A 343 -1.49 -6.14 -3.25
CA PHE A 343 -1.68 -5.90 -4.67
C PHE A 343 -2.93 -5.05 -4.87
N ASP A 344 -2.81 -3.74 -4.64
CA ASP A 344 -3.84 -2.75 -5.04
C ASP A 344 -3.83 -2.54 -6.55
N ALA A 345 -4.12 -3.62 -7.26
CA ALA A 345 -4.08 -3.70 -8.70
C ALA A 345 -5.25 -4.53 -9.22
N LYS A 346 -5.75 -4.16 -10.40
CA LYS A 346 -6.87 -4.84 -11.06
C LYS A 346 -6.43 -5.53 -12.35
N ILE A 347 -7.10 -6.63 -12.69
CA ILE A 347 -7.05 -7.15 -14.06
C ILE A 347 -7.62 -6.10 -15.01
N ARG A 348 -7.21 -6.13 -16.28
CA ARG A 348 -7.66 -5.13 -17.24
C ARG A 348 -9.13 -5.32 -17.55
N ARG A 349 -9.80 -4.24 -17.97
CA ARG A 349 -11.21 -4.27 -18.38
C ARG A 349 -11.51 -5.35 -19.41
N ASN A 350 -10.55 -5.64 -20.29
CA ASN A 350 -10.65 -6.65 -21.35
C ASN A 350 -9.96 -7.99 -21.01
N SER A 351 -9.49 -8.18 -19.78
CA SER A 351 -8.99 -9.46 -19.25
C SER A 351 -10.12 -10.12 -18.46
N THR A 352 -10.94 -10.91 -19.13
CA THR A 352 -12.22 -11.41 -18.59
C THR A 352 -12.19 -12.87 -18.17
N ASP A 353 -11.07 -13.56 -18.36
CA ASP A 353 -10.96 -14.97 -18.02
C ASP A 353 -10.55 -15.11 -16.56
N PRO A 354 -11.11 -16.07 -15.79
CA PRO A 354 -10.73 -16.26 -14.39
C PRO A 354 -9.23 -16.49 -14.16
N ALA A 355 -8.53 -17.07 -15.16
CA ALA A 355 -7.09 -17.28 -15.13
C ALA A 355 -6.28 -15.98 -15.17
N ASP A 356 -6.82 -14.89 -15.73
CA ASP A 356 -6.15 -13.59 -15.81
C ASP A 356 -5.81 -13.03 -14.42
N LEU A 357 -6.66 -13.32 -13.43
CA LEU A 357 -6.41 -12.93 -12.04
C LEU A 357 -5.14 -13.61 -11.48
N PHE A 358 -4.90 -14.88 -11.84
CA PHE A 358 -3.70 -15.60 -11.45
C PHE A 358 -2.47 -15.08 -12.19
N TYR A 359 -2.54 -14.94 -13.52
CA TYR A 359 -1.42 -14.42 -14.31
C TYR A 359 -0.93 -13.06 -13.80
N ALA A 360 -1.87 -12.18 -13.48
CA ALA A 360 -1.60 -10.84 -12.97
C ALA A 360 -0.86 -10.88 -11.61
N HIS A 361 -1.38 -11.65 -10.64
CA HIS A 361 -0.77 -11.78 -9.32
C HIS A 361 0.56 -12.55 -9.33
N ILE A 362 0.72 -13.54 -10.21
CA ILE A 362 1.98 -14.27 -10.39
C ILE A 362 3.06 -13.31 -10.88
N GLY A 363 2.78 -12.54 -11.92
CA GLY A 363 3.72 -11.53 -12.44
C GLY A 363 4.08 -10.49 -11.38
N GLY A 364 3.08 -10.02 -10.61
CA GLY A 364 3.28 -9.08 -9.51
C GLY A 364 4.17 -9.63 -8.38
N ALA A 365 3.99 -10.88 -7.98
CA ALA A 365 4.85 -11.49 -6.96
C ALA A 365 6.25 -11.79 -7.47
N ASP A 366 6.38 -12.32 -8.70
CA ASP A 366 7.67 -12.65 -9.29
C ASP A 366 8.55 -11.42 -9.51
N ILE A 367 7.97 -10.27 -9.88
CA ILE A 367 8.78 -9.06 -10.07
C ILE A 367 9.34 -8.53 -8.75
N PHE A 368 8.56 -8.57 -7.67
CA PHE A 368 9.04 -8.22 -6.33
C PHE A 368 10.09 -9.21 -5.83
N ALA A 369 9.88 -10.51 -6.03
CA ALA A 369 10.84 -11.55 -5.67
C ALA A 369 12.17 -11.37 -6.42
N ARG A 370 12.10 -11.16 -7.75
CA ARG A 370 13.29 -10.90 -8.57
C ARG A 370 14.00 -9.61 -8.15
N ALA A 371 13.26 -8.53 -7.95
CA ALA A 371 13.81 -7.25 -7.51
C ALA A 371 14.50 -7.35 -6.14
N LEU A 372 13.93 -8.10 -5.19
CA LEU A 372 14.53 -8.33 -3.88
C LEU A 372 15.87 -9.07 -4.01
N LEU A 373 15.92 -10.14 -4.82
CA LEU A 373 17.15 -10.88 -5.08
C LEU A 373 18.21 -9.98 -5.74
N THR A 374 17.81 -9.20 -6.73
CA THR A 374 18.70 -8.25 -7.41
C THR A 374 19.22 -7.18 -6.45
N ALA A 375 18.34 -6.56 -5.65
CA ALA A 375 18.73 -5.53 -4.68
C ALA A 375 19.68 -6.08 -3.61
N ASP A 376 19.43 -7.28 -3.08
CA ASP A 376 20.33 -7.92 -2.10
C ASP A 376 21.72 -8.17 -2.69
N ARG A 377 21.79 -8.61 -3.95
CA ARG A 377 23.07 -8.78 -4.65
C ARG A 377 23.77 -7.46 -4.93
N ILE A 378 23.06 -6.42 -5.36
CA ILE A 378 23.64 -5.07 -5.54
C ILE A 378 24.26 -4.59 -4.23
N LEU A 379 23.57 -4.73 -3.10
CA LEU A 379 24.08 -4.28 -1.80
C LEU A 379 25.30 -5.08 -1.32
N LYS A 380 25.37 -6.38 -1.60
CA LYS A 380 26.44 -7.27 -1.12
C LYS A 380 27.66 -7.39 -2.02
N GLU A 381 27.44 -7.41 -3.33
CA GLU A 381 28.44 -7.81 -4.33
C GLU A 381 28.99 -6.61 -5.12
N SER A 382 28.27 -5.49 -5.15
CA SER A 382 28.63 -4.31 -5.94
C SER A 382 29.31 -3.21 -5.09
N PRO A 383 29.99 -2.24 -5.72
CA PRO A 383 30.55 -1.09 -5.02
C PRO A 383 29.50 -0.01 -4.66
N TYR A 384 28.21 -0.23 -4.90
CA TYR A 384 27.14 0.77 -4.74
C TYR A 384 27.18 1.49 -3.38
N GLU A 385 27.17 0.75 -2.27
CA GLU A 385 27.16 1.37 -0.93
C GLU A 385 28.48 2.09 -0.61
N ALA A 386 29.61 1.51 -1.03
CA ALA A 386 30.91 2.11 -0.83
C ALA A 386 31.05 3.44 -1.60
N LEU A 387 30.57 3.50 -2.85
CA LEU A 387 30.56 4.72 -3.65
C LEU A 387 29.67 5.80 -3.02
N ARG A 388 28.48 5.41 -2.55
CA ARG A 388 27.57 6.33 -1.86
C ARG A 388 28.18 6.85 -0.56
N LYS A 389 28.83 5.99 0.24
CA LYS A 389 29.51 6.38 1.48
C LYS A 389 30.68 7.33 1.23
N ASP A 390 31.58 6.98 0.28
CA ASP A 390 32.74 7.83 -0.06
C ASP A 390 32.33 9.24 -0.50
N ARG A 391 31.17 9.36 -1.16
CA ARG A 391 30.62 10.66 -1.57
C ARG A 391 30.44 11.64 -0.41
N TYR A 392 30.18 11.16 0.81
CA TYR A 392 29.92 11.97 2.01
C TYR A 392 31.04 11.89 3.06
N ALA A 393 32.18 11.26 2.77
CA ALA A 393 33.25 10.99 3.74
C ALA A 393 33.83 12.25 4.45
N SER A 394 33.66 13.44 3.87
CA SER A 394 34.06 14.71 4.51
C SER A 394 33.25 15.04 5.77
N PHE A 395 32.04 14.50 5.91
CA PHE A 395 31.20 14.68 7.10
C PHE A 395 31.48 13.65 8.20
N ASP A 396 32.23 12.58 7.91
CA ASP A 396 32.53 11.54 8.90
C ASP A 396 33.62 11.94 9.91
N THR A 397 34.38 13.00 9.63
CA THR A 397 35.54 13.43 10.44
C THR A 397 35.66 14.95 10.53
N GLY A 398 36.53 15.42 11.44
CA GLY A 398 36.96 16.81 11.52
C GLY A 398 35.82 17.83 11.61
N LYS A 399 35.96 18.93 10.85
CA LYS A 399 34.99 20.05 10.84
C LYS A 399 33.67 19.69 10.16
N GLY A 400 33.66 18.77 9.19
CA GLY A 400 32.42 18.29 8.58
C GLY A 400 31.54 17.56 9.59
N LYS A 401 32.15 16.69 10.42
CA LYS A 401 31.43 16.05 11.53
C LYS A 401 30.93 17.04 12.58
N ALA A 402 31.76 18.04 12.90
CA ALA A 402 31.35 19.10 13.83
C ALA A 402 30.15 19.90 13.30
N PHE A 403 30.11 20.18 11.99
CA PHE A 403 28.97 20.81 11.33
C PHE A 403 27.71 19.93 11.43
N GLU A 404 27.81 18.65 11.06
CA GLU A 404 26.68 17.72 11.10
C GLU A 404 26.09 17.58 12.51
N ALA A 405 26.94 17.61 13.54
CA ALA A 405 26.52 17.56 14.93
C ALA A 405 25.98 18.91 15.50
N GLY A 406 25.87 19.96 14.68
CA GLY A 406 25.41 21.29 15.11
C GLY A 406 26.43 22.07 15.95
N GLY A 407 27.70 21.70 15.89
CA GLY A 407 28.79 22.27 16.70
C GLY A 407 29.51 23.47 16.04
N LEU A 408 29.12 23.88 14.84
CA LEU A 408 29.68 25.06 14.17
C LEU A 408 28.62 26.17 14.03
N SER A 409 29.06 27.41 14.22
CA SER A 409 28.28 28.59 13.90
C SER A 409 28.38 28.93 12.41
N PHE A 410 27.51 29.83 11.95
CA PHE A 410 27.58 30.34 10.59
C PHE A 410 28.88 31.11 10.32
N THR A 411 29.43 31.78 11.35
CA THR A 411 30.74 32.46 11.26
C THR A 411 31.89 31.46 11.13
N ASP A 412 31.84 30.32 11.83
CA ASP A 412 32.87 29.28 11.66
C ASP A 412 32.93 28.76 10.22
N LEU A 413 31.78 28.65 9.54
CA LEU A 413 31.73 28.25 8.12
C LEU A 413 32.41 29.27 7.22
N TYR A 414 32.26 30.57 7.51
CA TYR A 414 32.94 31.62 6.77
C TYR A 414 34.46 31.55 6.95
N GLU A 415 34.95 31.40 8.18
CA GLU A 415 36.39 31.28 8.45
C GLU A 415 36.99 30.03 7.80
N LEU A 416 36.28 28.89 7.83
CA LEU A 416 36.70 27.68 7.13
C LEU A 416 36.73 27.88 5.61
N ALA A 417 35.78 28.63 5.05
CA ALA A 417 35.80 28.94 3.62
C ALA A 417 37.01 29.81 3.22
N LEU A 418 37.41 30.76 4.08
CA LEU A 418 38.65 31.54 3.88
C LEU A 418 39.90 30.64 3.93
N GLU A 419 39.93 29.65 4.83
CA GLU A 419 41.01 28.68 4.97
C GLU A 419 41.10 27.73 3.76
N TYR A 420 39.96 27.18 3.32
CA TYR A 420 39.90 26.18 2.25
C TYR A 420 40.14 26.76 0.86
N GLY A 421 39.77 28.03 0.63
CA GLY A 421 39.85 28.66 -0.69
C GLY A 421 38.89 28.03 -1.70
N GLU A 422 39.28 28.02 -2.97
CA GLU A 422 38.44 27.50 -4.07
C GLU A 422 38.29 25.97 -4.01
N VAL A 423 37.06 25.47 -4.10
CA VAL A 423 36.74 24.04 -4.01
C VAL A 423 36.45 23.49 -5.42
N PRO A 424 37.27 22.57 -5.97
CA PRO A 424 37.05 22.04 -7.31
C PRO A 424 35.80 21.13 -7.37
N PRO A 425 35.10 21.07 -8.51
CA PRO A 425 33.93 20.22 -8.67
C PRO A 425 34.30 18.72 -8.62
N LYS A 426 33.49 17.92 -7.91
CA LYS A 426 33.59 16.45 -7.85
C LYS A 426 32.44 15.82 -8.64
N SER A 427 32.74 14.91 -9.56
CA SER A 427 31.75 14.19 -10.37
C SER A 427 30.83 13.31 -9.50
N GLY A 428 29.53 13.31 -9.81
CA GLY A 428 28.51 12.52 -9.10
C GLY A 428 28.45 11.04 -9.47
N LYS A 429 29.07 10.63 -10.59
CA LYS A 429 29.12 9.23 -11.07
C LYS A 429 27.75 8.58 -11.28
N GLN A 430 26.77 9.36 -11.76
CA GLN A 430 25.40 8.89 -11.92
C GLN A 430 25.29 7.70 -12.89
N GLU A 431 25.86 7.82 -14.09
CA GLU A 431 25.78 6.76 -15.11
C GLU A 431 26.51 5.49 -14.67
N LEU A 432 27.53 5.61 -13.81
CA LEU A 432 28.19 4.45 -13.21
C LEU A 432 27.25 3.71 -12.25
N LEU A 433 26.51 4.43 -11.41
CA LEU A 433 25.56 3.84 -10.46
C LEU A 433 24.39 3.18 -11.20
N GLU A 434 23.85 3.81 -12.24
CA GLU A 434 22.82 3.24 -13.11
C GLU A 434 23.32 1.97 -13.84
N ASN A 435 24.56 2.00 -14.33
CA ASN A 435 25.18 0.82 -14.95
C ASN A 435 25.41 -0.31 -13.95
N ILE A 436 25.70 -0.02 -12.68
CA ILE A 436 25.78 -1.04 -11.63
C ILE A 436 24.42 -1.71 -11.46
N ILE A 437 23.31 -0.96 -11.42
CA ILE A 437 21.97 -1.58 -11.33
C ILE A 437 21.72 -2.48 -12.54
N ASN A 438 21.97 -1.97 -13.75
CA ASN A 438 21.78 -2.73 -15.00
C ASN A 438 22.59 -4.03 -15.08
N GLN A 439 23.77 -4.09 -14.46
CA GLN A 439 24.59 -5.31 -14.43
C GLN A 439 24.00 -6.44 -13.57
N TYR A 440 23.08 -6.12 -12.67
CA TYR A 440 22.52 -7.06 -11.70
C TYR A 440 21.06 -7.45 -11.98
N LEU A 441 20.37 -6.73 -12.87
CA LEU A 441 19.05 -7.08 -13.40
C LEU A 441 19.11 -8.34 -14.27
#